data_AF-D8F6D7-F1
#
_entry.id   AF-D8F6D7-F1
#
_cell.length_a   1.000
_cell.length_b   1.000
_cell.length_c   1.000
_cell.angle_alpha   90.00
_cell.angle_beta   90.00
_cell.angle_gamma   90.00
#
_symmetry.space_group_name_H-M   'P 1'
#
loop_
_entity.id
_entity.type
_entity.pdbx_description
1 polymer ?
#
loop_
_entity_poly.entity_id
_entity_poly.type
_entity_poly.pdbx_seq_one_letter_code
_entity_poly.pdbx_strand_id
1 'polypeptide(L)'
;MKTKIWVGCALILLLLVYSLVSLYPDWLWFENLGFSSVFRTMILTRFGFGAAIWIFLILIITINLHVARRLSPAPGPDSPFKEGTGYAAQIGLSVKTLNILFLALILIASFVLASKGAVKWDLVLRYLYQGTFESRDPIFGRDMGFYVFALPFYLFIRSGLLVLFLFAAGLTIIWYLKNGALQIVGEITQVEGQPPTLPKFTVVPGVGRHLGFLAGILVLLLAWGYQLKIYGLLYSTQGPAFGASFTDVHVKVWTYRALIVISAAFAGLLFYNAFRPAVSGSH
;
A
#
# COMPACT_ATOMS: atom_id res chain seq x y z
N MET A 1 -28.89 -15.85 0.11
CA MET A 1 -27.95 -14.97 0.85
C MET A 1 -27.59 -15.54 2.22
N LYS A 2 -28.58 -15.99 3.01
CA LYS A 2 -28.35 -16.59 4.35
C LYS A 2 -27.33 -17.74 4.35
N THR A 3 -27.44 -18.71 3.45
CA THR A 3 -26.52 -19.87 3.39
C THR A 3 -25.05 -19.50 3.14
N LYS A 4 -24.78 -18.50 2.27
CA LYS A 4 -23.40 -18.04 1.98
C LYS A 4 -22.78 -17.30 3.16
N ILE A 5 -23.60 -16.54 3.90
CA ILE A 5 -23.18 -15.85 5.13
C ILE A 5 -22.85 -16.90 6.21
N TRP A 6 -23.70 -17.92 6.37
CA TRP A 6 -23.45 -19.02 7.31
C TRP A 6 -22.16 -19.79 7.00
N VAL A 7 -21.89 -20.09 5.72
CA VAL A 7 -20.62 -20.72 5.31
C VAL A 7 -19.43 -19.83 5.64
N GLY A 8 -19.51 -18.52 5.36
CA GLY A 8 -18.45 -17.56 5.72
C GLY A 8 -18.22 -17.50 7.23
N CYS A 9 -19.28 -17.40 8.03
CA CYS A 9 -19.20 -17.41 9.49
C CYS A 9 -18.61 -18.73 10.03
N ALA A 10 -19.02 -19.87 9.48
CA ALA A 10 -18.47 -21.17 9.87
C ALA A 10 -16.98 -21.29 9.57
N LEU A 11 -16.53 -20.79 8.40
CA LEU A 11 -15.11 -20.75 8.04
C LEU A 11 -14.31 -19.84 8.99
N ILE A 12 -14.83 -18.65 9.30
CA ILE A 12 -14.20 -17.72 10.26
C ILE A 12 -14.11 -18.36 11.65
N LEU A 13 -15.18 -19.01 12.10
CA LEU A 13 -15.20 -19.71 13.39
C LEU A 13 -14.14 -20.82 13.42
N LEU A 14 -14.04 -21.62 12.36
CA LEU A 14 -13.04 -22.70 12.26
C LEU A 14 -11.62 -22.14 12.33
N LEU A 15 -11.32 -21.07 11.59
CA LEU A 15 -10.01 -20.40 11.64
C LEU A 15 -9.70 -19.84 13.03
N LEU A 16 -10.71 -19.30 13.71
CA LEU A 16 -10.57 -18.75 15.06
C LEU A 16 -10.29 -19.87 16.09
N VAL A 17 -11.02 -20.98 16.01
CA VAL A 17 -10.78 -22.17 16.85
C VAL A 17 -9.39 -22.74 16.60
N TYR A 18 -8.99 -22.90 15.34
CA TYR A 18 -7.63 -23.34 14.99
C TYR A 18 -6.57 -22.41 15.58
N SER A 19 -6.77 -21.09 15.47
CA SER A 19 -5.85 -20.11 16.05
C SER A 19 -5.75 -20.26 17.57
N LEU A 20 -6.87 -20.43 18.28
CA LEU A 20 -6.88 -20.61 19.74
C LEU A 20 -6.17 -21.90 20.16
N VAL A 21 -6.45 -23.02 19.48
CA VAL A 21 -5.80 -24.31 19.75
C VAL A 21 -4.29 -24.23 19.50
N SER A 22 -3.86 -23.48 18.48
CA SER A 22 -2.42 -23.30 18.21
C SER A 22 -1.70 -22.43 19.25
N LEU A 23 -2.40 -21.49 19.89
CA LEU A 23 -1.82 -20.58 20.88
C LEU A 23 -1.82 -21.15 22.30
N TYR A 24 -2.66 -22.14 22.57
CA TYR A 24 -2.84 -22.70 23.91
C TYR A 24 -1.58 -23.36 24.48
N PRO A 25 -0.83 -24.20 23.74
CA PRO A 25 0.41 -24.79 24.24
C PRO A 25 1.47 -23.74 24.59
N ASP A 26 1.63 -22.72 23.76
CA ASP A 26 2.56 -21.62 24.01
C ASP A 26 2.17 -20.84 25.27
N TRP A 27 0.87 -20.55 25.44
CA TRP A 27 0.37 -19.87 26.63
C TRP A 27 0.69 -20.65 27.90
N LEU A 28 0.44 -21.96 27.92
CA LEU A 28 0.73 -22.83 29.08
C LEU A 28 2.24 -22.88 29.38
N TRP A 29 3.09 -22.87 28.34
CA TRP A 29 4.53 -22.81 28.51
C TRP A 29 4.99 -21.50 29.18
N PHE A 30 4.48 -20.34 28.71
CA PHE A 30 4.78 -19.05 29.32
C PHE A 30 4.26 -18.93 30.76
N GLU A 31 3.11 -19.52 31.05
CA GLU A 31 2.54 -19.55 32.39
C GLU A 31 3.39 -20.39 33.35
N ASN A 32 3.81 -21.59 32.95
CA ASN A 32 4.67 -22.46 33.75
C ASN A 32 6.03 -21.83 34.10
N LEU A 33 6.51 -20.90 33.27
CA LEU A 33 7.75 -20.16 33.51
C LEU A 33 7.54 -18.83 34.26
N GLY A 34 6.31 -18.48 34.63
CA GLY A 34 6.00 -17.21 35.29
C GLY A 34 6.02 -15.98 34.37
N PHE A 35 6.10 -16.17 33.05
CA PHE A 35 6.17 -15.10 32.04
C PHE A 35 4.83 -14.80 31.34
N SER A 36 3.69 -15.08 32.00
CA SER A 36 2.34 -14.87 31.44
C SER A 36 2.10 -13.43 30.94
N SER A 37 2.68 -12.42 31.60
CA SER A 37 2.60 -11.01 31.16
C SER A 37 3.27 -10.77 29.79
N VAL A 38 4.39 -11.45 29.52
CA VAL A 38 5.13 -11.34 28.25
C VAL A 38 4.28 -11.91 27.12
N PHE A 39 3.66 -13.08 27.34
CA PHE A 39 2.77 -13.69 26.36
C PHE A 39 1.57 -12.80 26.04
N ARG A 40 0.91 -12.23 27.06
CA ARG A 40 -0.20 -11.28 26.87
C ARG A 40 0.23 -10.08 26.04
N THR A 41 1.38 -9.48 26.35
CA THR A 41 1.92 -8.34 25.62
C THR A 41 2.20 -8.71 24.16
N MET A 42 2.86 -9.84 23.91
CA MET A 42 3.14 -10.35 22.56
C MET A 42 1.87 -10.52 21.73
N ILE A 43 0.87 -11.23 22.27
CA ILE A 43 -0.39 -11.53 21.56
C ILE A 43 -1.20 -10.25 21.32
N LEU A 44 -1.34 -9.39 22.33
CA LEU A 44 -2.06 -8.12 22.19
C LEU A 44 -1.41 -7.22 21.14
N THR A 45 -0.08 -7.09 21.14
CA THR A 45 0.59 -6.28 20.12
C THR A 45 0.50 -6.91 18.74
N ARG A 46 0.65 -8.22 18.61
CA ARG A 46 0.52 -8.94 17.33
C ARG A 46 -0.85 -8.76 16.70
N PHE A 47 -1.92 -9.08 17.42
CA PHE A 47 -3.27 -8.95 16.88
C PHE A 47 -3.74 -7.50 16.83
N GLY A 48 -3.38 -6.67 17.81
CA GLY A 48 -3.73 -5.25 17.83
C GLY A 48 -3.10 -4.48 16.67
N PHE A 49 -1.81 -4.69 16.41
CA PHE A 49 -1.13 -4.04 15.30
C PHE A 49 -1.61 -4.58 13.94
N GLY A 50 -1.82 -5.90 13.82
CA GLY A 50 -2.44 -6.50 12.63
C GLY A 50 -3.82 -5.91 12.34
N ALA A 51 -4.67 -5.79 13.35
CA ALA A 51 -5.99 -5.19 13.24
C ALA A 51 -5.91 -3.71 12.84
N ALA A 52 -4.96 -2.95 13.41
CA ALA A 52 -4.74 -1.55 13.03
C ALA A 52 -4.38 -1.41 11.54
N ILE A 53 -3.46 -2.25 11.03
CA ILE A 53 -3.12 -2.27 9.59
C ILE A 53 -4.34 -2.63 8.75
N TRP A 54 -5.10 -3.66 9.16
CA TRP A 54 -6.27 -4.12 8.42
C TRP A 54 -7.34 -3.03 8.31
N ILE A 55 -7.71 -2.41 9.45
CA ILE A 55 -8.68 -1.31 9.50
C ILE A 55 -8.20 -0.13 8.66
N PHE A 56 -6.92 0.24 8.78
CA PHE A 56 -6.35 1.34 8.01
C PHE A 56 -6.39 1.07 6.50
N LEU A 57 -6.07 -0.15 6.05
CA LEU A 57 -6.17 -0.53 4.64
C LEU A 57 -7.63 -0.51 4.15
N ILE A 58 -8.57 -1.08 4.91
CA ILE A 58 -10.00 -1.05 4.57
C ILE A 58 -10.51 0.39 4.47
N LEU A 59 -10.08 1.27 5.37
CA LEU A 59 -10.41 2.69 5.32
C LEU A 59 -9.88 3.34 4.03
N ILE A 60 -8.60 3.14 3.70
CA ILE A 60 -8.00 3.66 2.47
C ILE A 60 -8.76 3.16 1.24
N ILE A 61 -9.05 1.86 1.14
CA ILE A 61 -9.76 1.28 0.00
C ILE A 61 -11.18 1.86 -0.09
N THR A 62 -11.89 1.96 1.04
CA THR A 62 -13.25 2.48 1.08
C THR A 62 -13.31 3.94 0.63
N ILE A 63 -12.40 4.78 1.13
CA ILE A 63 -12.29 6.19 0.71
C ILE A 63 -11.97 6.27 -0.78
N ASN A 64 -10.98 5.53 -1.26
CA ASN A 64 -10.60 5.51 -2.67
C ASN A 64 -11.75 5.12 -3.58
N LEU A 65 -12.46 4.04 -3.27
CA LEU A 65 -13.59 3.58 -4.05
C LEU A 65 -14.79 4.53 -3.94
N HIS A 66 -14.98 5.21 -2.80
CA HIS A 66 -16.00 6.24 -2.65
C HIS A 66 -15.71 7.46 -3.55
N VAL A 67 -14.48 7.96 -3.54
CA VAL A 67 -14.04 9.05 -4.41
C VAL A 67 -14.13 8.65 -5.87
N ALA A 68 -13.67 7.44 -6.22
CA ALA A 68 -13.77 6.92 -7.58
C ALA A 68 -15.22 6.85 -8.08
N ARG A 69 -16.16 6.41 -7.23
CA ARG A 69 -17.60 6.44 -7.52
C ARG A 69 -18.15 7.82 -7.82
N ARG A 70 -17.69 8.84 -7.08
CA ARG A 70 -18.14 10.22 -7.30
C ARG A 70 -17.55 10.87 -8.56
N LEU A 71 -16.34 10.47 -8.95
CA LEU A 71 -15.62 11.06 -10.09
C LEU A 71 -15.89 10.33 -11.42
N SER A 72 -16.42 9.12 -11.38
CA SER A 72 -16.86 8.40 -12.57
C SER A 72 -18.20 8.93 -13.08
N PRO A 73 -18.33 9.24 -14.39
CA PRO A 73 -19.62 9.43 -15.03
C PRO A 73 -20.52 8.21 -14.84
N ALA A 74 -21.85 8.40 -14.89
CA ALA A 74 -22.78 7.29 -14.91
C ALA A 74 -22.40 6.30 -16.03
N PRO A 75 -22.50 4.97 -15.81
CA PRO A 75 -22.07 3.99 -16.80
C PRO A 75 -22.75 4.24 -18.16
N GLY A 76 -21.96 4.65 -19.16
CA GLY A 76 -22.45 4.87 -20.52
C GLY A 76 -22.94 3.57 -21.17
N PRO A 77 -23.58 3.67 -22.36
CA PRO A 77 -23.98 2.50 -23.16
C PRO A 77 -22.85 1.50 -23.39
N ASP A 78 -21.61 1.98 -23.56
CA ASP A 78 -20.43 1.21 -23.97
C ASP A 78 -19.55 0.74 -22.79
N SER A 79 -20.09 0.66 -21.58
CA SER A 79 -19.31 0.18 -20.43
C SER A 79 -18.89 -1.29 -20.65
N PRO A 80 -17.59 -1.61 -20.58
CA PRO A 80 -17.09 -2.98 -20.77
C PRO A 80 -17.61 -3.97 -19.73
N PHE A 81 -18.35 -3.56 -18.70
CA PHE A 81 -18.95 -4.51 -17.75
C PHE A 81 -20.46 -4.30 -17.57
N LYS A 82 -21.13 -3.78 -18.60
CA LYS A 82 -22.61 -3.76 -18.66
C LYS A 82 -23.15 -5.16 -18.94
N GLU A 83 -24.30 -5.50 -18.35
CA GLU A 83 -24.96 -6.78 -18.61
C GLU A 83 -25.34 -6.89 -20.10
N GLY A 84 -24.91 -7.98 -20.76
CA GLY A 84 -25.30 -8.31 -22.13
C GLY A 84 -24.32 -7.92 -23.25
N THR A 85 -23.41 -6.96 -23.07
CA THR A 85 -22.54 -6.46 -24.17
C THR A 85 -21.07 -6.17 -23.81
N GLY A 86 -20.63 -6.40 -22.56
CA GLY A 86 -19.25 -6.10 -22.11
C GLY A 86 -18.27 -7.29 -22.04
N TYR A 87 -17.03 -7.04 -21.63
CA TYR A 87 -16.02 -8.03 -21.16
C TYR A 87 -16.60 -9.10 -20.23
N ALA A 88 -17.55 -8.74 -19.36
CA ALA A 88 -18.26 -9.69 -18.51
C ALA A 88 -18.97 -10.80 -19.32
N ALA A 89 -19.58 -10.43 -20.46
CA ALA A 89 -20.19 -11.37 -21.41
C ALA A 89 -19.12 -12.15 -22.21
N GLN A 90 -18.00 -11.53 -22.56
CA GLN A 90 -16.88 -12.21 -23.25
C GLN A 90 -16.23 -13.31 -22.40
N ILE A 91 -16.11 -13.10 -21.08
CA ILE A 91 -15.58 -14.10 -20.14
C ILE A 91 -16.67 -15.02 -19.57
N GLY A 92 -17.93 -14.87 -20.01
CA GLY A 92 -19.07 -15.69 -19.56
C GLY A 92 -19.47 -15.53 -18.09
N LEU A 93 -19.03 -14.45 -17.40
CA LEU A 93 -19.31 -14.22 -15.99
C LEU A 93 -20.35 -13.11 -15.79
N SER A 94 -21.33 -13.36 -14.92
CA SER A 94 -22.26 -12.31 -14.47
C SER A 94 -21.54 -11.18 -13.72
N VAL A 95 -22.00 -9.95 -13.90
CA VAL A 95 -21.54 -8.75 -13.15
C VAL A 95 -21.62 -8.97 -11.63
N LYS A 96 -22.64 -9.70 -11.16
CA LYS A 96 -22.78 -10.07 -9.75
C LYS A 96 -21.63 -10.97 -9.27
N THR A 97 -21.21 -11.93 -10.08
CA THR A 97 -20.08 -12.81 -9.77
C THR A 97 -18.78 -12.00 -9.72
N LEU A 98 -18.54 -11.10 -10.68
CA LEU A 98 -17.36 -10.23 -10.67
C LEU A 98 -17.30 -9.30 -9.45
N ASN A 99 -18.45 -8.75 -9.01
CA ASN A 99 -18.51 -7.97 -7.77
C ASN A 99 -18.15 -8.79 -6.53
N ILE A 100 -18.62 -10.05 -6.47
CA ILE A 100 -18.29 -10.97 -5.37
C ILE A 100 -16.79 -11.31 -5.40
N LEU A 101 -16.22 -11.60 -6.57
CA LEU A 101 -14.80 -11.89 -6.72
C LEU A 101 -13.93 -10.68 -6.34
N PHE A 102 -14.34 -9.47 -6.74
CA PHE A 102 -13.64 -8.23 -6.37
C PHE A 102 -13.68 -7.98 -4.85
N LEU A 103 -14.84 -8.19 -4.21
CA LEU A 103 -14.95 -8.09 -2.76
C LEU A 103 -14.11 -9.17 -2.04
N ALA A 104 -14.14 -10.41 -2.54
CA ALA A 104 -13.33 -11.50 -2.01
C ALA A 104 -11.83 -11.19 -2.12
N LEU A 105 -11.39 -10.64 -3.26
CA LEU A 105 -10.01 -10.18 -3.46
C LEU A 105 -9.62 -9.13 -2.41
N ILE A 106 -10.46 -8.12 -2.19
CA ILE A 106 -10.21 -7.07 -1.17
C ILE A 106 -10.07 -7.70 0.22
N LEU A 107 -11.01 -8.54 0.63
CA LEU A 107 -11.02 -9.13 1.97
C LEU A 107 -9.83 -10.08 2.18
N ILE A 108 -9.56 -10.98 1.24
CA ILE A 108 -8.46 -11.94 1.34
C ILE A 108 -7.12 -11.22 1.29
N ALA A 109 -6.90 -10.33 0.32
CA ALA A 109 -5.63 -9.63 0.18
C ALA A 109 -5.37 -8.69 1.36
N SER A 110 -6.40 -7.97 1.84
CA SER A 110 -6.25 -7.10 3.02
C SER A 110 -5.91 -7.89 4.27
N PHE A 111 -6.55 -9.04 4.48
CA PHE A 111 -6.22 -9.94 5.58
C PHE A 111 -4.78 -10.44 5.48
N VAL A 112 -4.33 -10.91 4.31
CA VAL A 112 -2.96 -11.38 4.10
C VAL A 112 -1.93 -10.28 4.36
N LEU A 113 -2.16 -9.06 3.86
CA LEU A 113 -1.27 -7.92 4.10
C LEU A 113 -1.20 -7.58 5.60
N ALA A 114 -2.34 -7.56 6.29
CA ALA A 114 -2.41 -7.32 7.72
C ALA A 114 -1.71 -8.42 8.54
N SER A 115 -1.90 -9.69 8.17
CA SER A 115 -1.22 -10.83 8.82
C SER A 115 0.30 -10.75 8.68
N LYS A 116 0.82 -10.35 7.52
CA LYS A 116 2.26 -10.12 7.33
C LYS A 116 2.79 -9.03 8.25
N GLY A 117 2.02 -7.97 8.46
CA GLY A 117 2.37 -6.90 9.40
C GLY A 117 2.30 -7.35 10.87
N ALA A 118 1.30 -8.15 11.24
CA ALA A 118 1.13 -8.70 12.58
C ALA A 118 2.35 -9.51 13.04
N VAL A 119 3.00 -10.24 12.14
CA VAL A 119 4.22 -11.01 12.44
C VAL A 119 5.38 -10.11 12.90
N LYS A 120 5.36 -8.80 12.60
CA LYS A 120 6.39 -7.82 13.00
C LYS A 120 6.09 -7.13 14.34
N TRP A 121 5.30 -7.77 15.21
CA TRP A 121 4.95 -7.25 16.53
C TRP A 121 6.19 -6.93 17.40
N ASP A 122 7.25 -7.72 17.28
CA ASP A 122 8.49 -7.52 18.04
C ASP A 122 9.18 -6.21 17.64
N LEU A 123 9.17 -5.88 16.35
CA LEU A 123 9.71 -4.65 15.80
C LEU A 123 8.92 -3.42 16.28
N VAL A 124 7.60 -3.56 16.46
CA VAL A 124 6.76 -2.52 17.07
C VAL A 124 7.13 -2.31 18.54
N LEU A 125 7.23 -3.39 19.33
CA LEU A 125 7.60 -3.28 20.74
C LEU A 125 9.00 -2.69 20.93
N ARG A 126 9.98 -3.11 20.11
CA ARG A 126 11.33 -2.56 20.14
C ARG A 126 11.36 -1.05 19.90
N TYR A 127 10.48 -0.53 19.03
CA TYR A 127 10.35 0.91 18.80
C TYR A 127 9.68 1.63 19.98
N LEU A 128 8.59 1.08 20.50
CA LEU A 128 7.83 1.70 21.59
C LEU A 128 8.60 1.73 22.91
N TYR A 129 9.35 0.65 23.19
CA TYR A 129 10.16 0.47 24.40
C TYR A 129 11.66 0.61 24.10
N GLN A 130 12.02 1.42 23.11
CA GLN A 130 13.42 1.66 22.75
C GLN A 130 14.20 2.31 23.90
N GLY A 131 15.45 1.88 24.09
CA GLY A 131 16.42 2.51 24.97
C GLY A 131 17.42 3.37 24.20
N THR A 132 18.11 4.26 24.91
CA THR A 132 19.26 5.01 24.38
C THR A 132 20.56 4.29 24.69
N PHE A 133 21.53 4.39 23.80
CA PHE A 133 22.87 3.83 24.00
C PHE A 133 23.85 4.84 24.58
N GLU A 134 23.43 6.11 24.73
CA GLU A 134 24.25 7.24 25.19
C GLU A 134 25.52 7.46 24.34
N SER A 135 25.49 6.93 23.12
CA SER A 135 26.60 6.98 22.18
C SER A 135 26.05 7.40 20.83
N ARG A 136 26.62 8.48 20.29
CA ARG A 136 26.15 9.11 19.06
C ARG A 136 27.03 8.77 17.90
N ASP A 137 26.42 8.55 16.74
CA ASP A 137 27.15 8.38 15.50
C ASP A 137 27.84 9.70 15.10
N PRO A 138 29.09 9.67 14.62
CA PRO A 138 29.86 10.88 14.34
C PRO A 138 29.43 11.60 13.06
N ILE A 139 28.61 10.99 12.20
CA ILE A 139 28.25 11.53 10.87
C ILE A 139 26.96 12.34 10.93
N PHE A 140 25.92 11.79 11.56
CA PHE A 140 24.57 12.35 11.66
C PHE A 140 24.19 12.74 13.08
N GLY A 141 25.01 12.43 14.10
CA GLY A 141 24.79 12.83 15.48
C GLY A 141 23.60 12.15 16.16
N ARG A 142 23.13 11.02 15.65
CA ARG A 142 22.02 10.23 16.21
C ARG A 142 22.55 9.19 17.18
N ASP A 143 21.78 8.94 18.25
CA ASP A 143 22.08 7.84 19.17
C ASP A 143 22.02 6.48 18.45
N MET A 144 22.87 5.53 18.84
CA MET A 144 22.88 4.19 18.24
C MET A 144 21.52 3.47 18.34
N GLY A 145 20.72 3.76 19.38
CA GLY A 145 19.36 3.25 19.55
C GLY A 145 18.41 3.63 18.42
N PHE A 146 18.62 4.79 17.78
CA PHE A 146 17.86 5.15 16.58
C PHE A 146 18.07 4.13 15.47
N TYR A 147 19.30 3.66 15.25
CA TYR A 147 19.61 2.75 14.16
C TYR A 147 19.19 1.31 14.46
N VAL A 148 19.23 0.89 15.73
CA VAL A 148 18.85 -0.45 16.17
C VAL A 148 17.32 -0.61 16.29
N PHE A 149 16.61 0.42 16.76
CA PHE A 149 15.17 0.32 17.08
C PHE A 149 14.29 1.14 16.13
N ALA A 150 14.57 2.43 15.98
CA ALA A 150 13.68 3.35 15.24
C ALA A 150 13.77 3.23 13.72
N LEU A 151 14.98 3.14 13.17
CA LEU A 151 15.19 3.08 11.72
C LEU A 151 14.56 1.82 11.09
N PRO A 152 14.71 0.61 11.65
CA PRO A 152 14.00 -0.58 11.15
C PRO A 152 12.48 -0.40 11.19
N PHE A 153 11.95 0.23 12.25
CA PHE A 153 10.53 0.54 12.35
C PHE A 153 10.08 1.53 11.27
N TYR A 154 10.79 2.64 11.06
CA TYR A 154 10.44 3.60 10.02
C TYR A 154 10.53 2.99 8.61
N LEU A 155 11.55 2.16 8.34
CA LEU A 155 11.66 1.43 7.07
C LEU A 155 10.50 0.46 6.86
N PHE A 156 10.09 -0.25 7.91
CA PHE A 156 8.94 -1.14 7.89
C PHE A 156 7.63 -0.39 7.67
N ILE A 157 7.38 0.72 8.39
CA ILE A 157 6.18 1.54 8.20
C ILE A 157 6.14 2.14 6.80
N ARG A 158 7.25 2.74 6.34
CA ARG A 158 7.34 3.33 5.01
C ARG A 158 7.10 2.29 3.91
N SER A 159 7.70 1.11 4.00
CA SER A 159 7.49 0.03 3.01
C SER A 159 6.06 -0.53 3.07
N GLY A 160 5.51 -0.71 4.28
CA GLY A 160 4.12 -1.08 4.50
C GLY A 160 3.16 -0.09 3.82
N LEU A 161 3.27 1.20 4.14
CA LEU A 161 2.45 2.25 3.52
C LEU A 161 2.55 2.23 1.99
N LEU A 162 3.75 2.08 1.44
CA LEU A 162 3.94 1.99 -0.02
C LEU A 162 3.16 0.82 -0.61
N VAL A 163 3.25 -0.38 0.00
CA VAL A 163 2.47 -1.56 -0.42
C VAL A 163 0.97 -1.33 -0.29
N LEU A 164 0.51 -0.75 0.82
CA LEU A 164 -0.92 -0.46 1.06
C LEU A 164 -1.47 0.50 -0.02
N PHE A 165 -0.76 1.59 -0.31
CA PHE A 165 -1.18 2.59 -1.29
C PHE A 165 -1.06 2.07 -2.73
N LEU A 166 -0.03 1.28 -3.07
CA LEU A 166 0.05 0.63 -4.38
C LEU A 166 -1.11 -0.34 -4.59
N PHE A 167 -1.44 -1.14 -3.57
CA PHE A 167 -2.55 -2.07 -3.64
C PHE A 167 -3.89 -1.33 -3.79
N ALA A 168 -4.11 -0.27 -3.00
CA ALA A 168 -5.31 0.56 -3.12
C ALA A 168 -5.40 1.28 -4.49
N ALA A 169 -4.28 1.78 -5.02
CA ALA A 169 -4.22 2.37 -6.36
C ALA A 169 -4.54 1.33 -7.44
N GLY A 170 -3.98 0.12 -7.34
CA GLY A 170 -4.29 -1.00 -8.24
C GLY A 170 -5.78 -1.36 -8.23
N LEU A 171 -6.38 -1.50 -7.04
CA LEU A 171 -7.82 -1.72 -6.90
C LEU A 171 -8.66 -0.60 -7.50
N THR A 172 -8.21 0.66 -7.34
CA THR A 172 -8.88 1.84 -7.91
C THR A 172 -8.81 1.83 -9.43
N ILE A 173 -7.67 1.45 -10.03
CA ILE A 173 -7.52 1.28 -11.48
C ILE A 173 -8.44 0.16 -11.99
N ILE A 174 -8.44 -1.01 -11.35
CA ILE A 174 -9.34 -2.13 -11.69
C ILE A 174 -10.81 -1.67 -11.62
N TRP A 175 -11.15 -0.88 -10.60
CA TRP A 175 -12.50 -0.34 -10.45
C TRP A 175 -12.84 0.65 -11.57
N TYR A 176 -11.93 1.54 -11.96
CA TYR A 176 -12.16 2.47 -13.08
C TYR A 176 -12.28 1.77 -14.44
N LEU A 177 -11.45 0.76 -14.70
CA LEU A 177 -11.56 -0.10 -15.88
C LEU A 177 -12.90 -0.84 -15.90
N LYS A 178 -13.30 -1.40 -14.75
CA LYS A 178 -14.57 -2.10 -14.61
C LYS A 178 -15.79 -1.21 -14.90
N ASN A 179 -15.75 0.06 -14.54
CA ASN A 179 -16.89 0.96 -14.74
C ASN A 179 -16.80 1.77 -16.04
N GLY A 180 -15.80 1.53 -16.89
CA GLY A 180 -15.64 2.23 -18.17
C GLY A 180 -15.23 3.70 -18.04
N ALA A 181 -14.73 4.12 -16.87
CA ALA A 181 -14.22 5.48 -16.65
C ALA A 181 -12.77 5.64 -17.14
N LEU A 182 -12.05 4.52 -17.26
CA LEU A 182 -10.85 4.38 -18.07
C LEU A 182 -11.21 3.51 -19.26
N GLN A 183 -11.42 4.13 -20.42
CA GLN A 183 -11.54 3.40 -21.67
C GLN A 183 -10.17 3.39 -22.35
N ILE A 184 -9.66 2.20 -22.62
CA ILE A 184 -8.52 2.01 -23.50
C ILE A 184 -9.10 2.02 -24.91
N VAL A 185 -9.34 3.20 -25.47
CA VAL A 185 -9.75 3.32 -26.88
C VAL A 185 -8.49 3.31 -27.72
N GLY A 186 -8.24 2.15 -28.33
CA GLY A 186 -7.10 1.94 -29.21
C GLY A 186 -7.11 0.51 -29.68
N GLU A 187 -7.93 0.20 -30.68
CA GLU A 187 -7.60 -0.91 -31.57
C GLU A 187 -6.23 -0.61 -32.18
N ILE A 188 -5.35 -1.62 -32.20
CA ILE A 188 -4.16 -1.60 -33.04
C ILE A 188 -4.67 -1.74 -34.48
N THR A 189 -5.20 -0.67 -35.05
CA THR A 189 -5.47 -0.63 -36.48
C THR A 189 -4.12 -0.43 -37.16
N GLN A 190 -3.47 -1.54 -37.52
CA GLN A 190 -2.48 -1.52 -38.58
C GLN A 190 -3.23 -1.20 -39.87
N VAL A 191 -3.32 0.09 -40.20
CA VAL A 191 -3.58 0.50 -41.58
C VAL A 191 -2.26 0.29 -42.31
N GLU A 192 -2.27 -0.57 -43.32
CA GLU A 192 -1.12 -0.88 -44.17
C GLU A 192 -0.54 0.43 -44.74
N GLY A 193 0.64 0.85 -44.25
CA GLY A 193 1.36 2.06 -44.69
C GLY A 193 1.45 3.24 -43.71
N GLN A 194 0.89 3.18 -42.50
CA GLN A 194 1.09 4.23 -41.45
C GLN A 194 1.86 3.71 -40.22
N PRO A 195 2.71 4.54 -39.57
CA PRO A 195 3.39 4.15 -38.35
C PRO A 195 2.36 3.86 -37.23
N PRO A 196 2.58 2.83 -36.39
CA PRO A 196 1.63 2.43 -35.35
C PRO A 196 1.37 3.60 -34.41
N THR A 197 0.13 4.11 -34.41
CA THR A 197 -0.28 5.18 -33.50
C THR A 197 -0.44 4.60 -32.10
N LEU A 198 0.22 5.22 -31.11
CA LEU A 198 0.08 4.85 -29.71
C LEU A 198 -1.41 4.89 -29.29
N PRO A 199 -1.89 3.91 -28.49
CA PRO A 199 -3.27 3.89 -28.02
C PRO A 199 -3.59 5.20 -27.27
N LYS A 200 -4.62 5.93 -27.70
CA LYS A 200 -5.06 7.16 -27.06
C LYS A 200 -5.93 6.80 -25.86
N PHE A 201 -5.37 6.90 -24.66
CA PHE A 201 -6.16 6.78 -23.43
C PHE A 201 -7.09 7.99 -23.29
N THR A 202 -8.37 7.84 -23.60
CA THR A 202 -9.41 8.82 -23.23
C THR A 202 -9.68 8.67 -21.74
N VAL A 203 -8.85 9.33 -20.93
CA VAL A 203 -9.02 9.41 -19.48
C VAL A 203 -9.99 10.55 -19.18
N VAL A 204 -11.11 10.25 -18.51
CA VAL A 204 -12.00 11.29 -18.00
C VAL A 204 -11.16 12.21 -17.08
N PRO A 205 -11.22 13.55 -17.23
CA PRO A 205 -10.37 14.47 -16.46
C PRO A 205 -10.44 14.29 -14.93
N GLY A 206 -11.58 13.81 -14.41
CA GLY A 206 -11.72 13.46 -12.98
C GLY A 206 -10.90 12.25 -12.54
N VAL A 207 -10.78 11.24 -13.41
CA VAL A 207 -10.01 10.01 -13.12
C VAL A 207 -8.51 10.30 -13.07
N GLY A 208 -8.01 11.07 -14.04
CA GLY A 208 -6.60 11.46 -14.08
C GLY A 208 -6.17 12.26 -12.84
N ARG A 209 -7.06 13.13 -12.33
CA ARG A 209 -6.82 13.89 -11.08
C ARG A 209 -6.76 12.98 -9.85
N HIS A 210 -7.67 12.00 -9.73
CA HIS A 210 -7.64 11.06 -8.61
C HIS A 210 -6.39 10.17 -8.63
N LEU A 211 -6.02 9.62 -9.79
CA LEU A 211 -4.82 8.81 -9.93
C LEU A 211 -3.54 9.64 -9.72
N GLY A 212 -3.53 10.89 -10.18
CA GLY A 212 -2.46 11.84 -9.91
C GLY A 212 -2.29 12.13 -8.42
N PHE A 213 -3.39 12.29 -7.67
CA PHE A 213 -3.34 12.43 -6.22
C PHE A 213 -2.73 11.20 -5.53
N LEU A 214 -3.15 10.00 -5.91
CA LEU A 214 -2.56 8.76 -5.38
C LEU A 214 -1.08 8.61 -5.73
N ALA A 215 -0.69 8.98 -6.96
CA ALA A 215 0.70 9.02 -7.38
C ALA A 215 1.51 10.02 -6.53
N GLY A 216 0.94 11.18 -6.20
CA GLY A 216 1.56 12.16 -5.30
C GLY A 216 1.87 11.59 -3.92
N ILE A 217 0.94 10.83 -3.33
CA ILE A 217 1.18 10.13 -2.04
C ILE A 217 2.31 9.12 -2.17
N LEU A 218 2.31 8.31 -3.23
CA LEU A 218 3.36 7.33 -3.49
C LEU A 218 4.73 8.00 -3.65
N VAL A 219 4.81 9.12 -4.36
CA VAL A 219 6.05 9.90 -4.53
C VAL A 219 6.53 10.50 -3.21
N LEU A 220 5.63 10.96 -2.33
CA LEU A 220 6.02 11.38 -0.97
C LEU A 220 6.59 10.22 -0.15
N LEU A 221 6.02 9.01 -0.25
CA LEU A 221 6.57 7.82 0.39
C LEU A 221 7.94 7.43 -0.22
N LEU A 222 8.18 7.70 -1.49
CA LEU A 222 9.52 7.60 -2.10
C LEU A 222 10.49 8.62 -1.48
N ALA A 223 10.09 9.88 -1.38
CA ALA A 223 10.88 10.95 -0.75
C ALA A 223 11.27 10.58 0.69
N TRP A 224 10.31 10.17 1.52
CA TRP A 224 10.59 9.71 2.88
C TRP A 224 11.52 8.49 2.90
N GLY A 225 11.37 7.58 1.93
CA GLY A 225 12.29 6.45 1.74
C GLY A 225 13.74 6.88 1.47
N TYR A 226 13.97 7.90 0.64
CA TYR A 226 15.31 8.44 0.41
C TYR A 226 15.90 9.07 1.67
N GLN A 227 15.07 9.75 2.48
CA GLN A 227 15.50 10.27 3.77
C GLN A 227 15.97 9.16 4.71
N LEU A 228 15.23 8.05 4.79
CA LEU A 228 15.64 6.90 5.60
C LEU A 228 16.90 6.21 5.04
N LYS A 229 17.08 6.19 3.72
CA LYS A 229 18.29 5.65 3.07
C LYS A 229 19.57 6.40 3.43
N ILE A 230 19.50 7.69 3.74
CA ILE A 230 20.65 8.47 4.21
C ILE A 230 21.21 7.84 5.50
N TYR A 231 20.35 7.53 6.47
CA TYR A 231 20.74 6.86 7.70
C TYR A 231 21.21 5.42 7.46
N GLY A 232 20.67 4.75 6.46
CA GLY A 232 21.09 3.42 6.04
C GLY A 232 22.53 3.34 5.49
N LEU A 233 23.16 4.47 5.16
CA LEU A 233 24.55 4.49 4.70
C LEU A 233 25.55 4.01 5.76
N LEU A 234 25.21 4.10 7.04
CA LEU A 234 26.03 3.55 8.13
C LEU A 234 26.08 2.01 8.15
N TYR A 235 25.24 1.34 7.36
CA TYR A 235 25.24 -0.10 7.16
C TYR A 235 25.82 -0.51 5.79
N SER A 236 26.49 0.41 5.10
CA SER A 236 27.09 0.16 3.78
C SER A 236 28.20 -0.89 3.88
N THR A 237 28.15 -1.90 3.01
CA THR A 237 29.20 -2.92 2.84
C THR A 237 30.00 -2.71 1.55
N GLN A 238 29.72 -1.63 0.81
CA GLN A 238 30.30 -1.37 -0.52
C GLN A 238 31.65 -0.66 -0.46
N GLY A 239 32.02 -0.13 0.70
CA GLY A 239 33.28 0.55 0.92
C GLY A 239 34.43 -0.39 1.33
N PRO A 240 35.65 0.15 1.50
CA PRO A 240 36.81 -0.60 1.97
C PRO A 240 36.67 -1.11 3.41
N ALA A 241 35.71 -0.59 4.18
CA ALA A 241 35.35 -1.06 5.50
C ALA A 241 33.82 -1.05 5.66
N PHE A 242 33.31 -1.81 6.63
CA PHE A 242 31.90 -1.76 7.01
C PHE A 242 31.54 -0.38 7.57
N GLY A 243 30.46 0.20 7.05
CA GLY A 243 30.00 1.53 7.44
C GLY A 243 30.05 2.54 6.30
N ALA A 244 29.67 3.77 6.60
CA ALA A 244 29.62 4.83 5.59
C ALA A 244 31.04 5.19 5.12
N SER A 245 31.30 4.98 3.83
CA SER A 245 32.57 5.39 3.20
C SER A 245 32.60 6.89 2.89
N PHE A 246 33.78 7.43 2.56
CA PHE A 246 33.93 8.84 2.16
C PHE A 246 32.97 9.22 1.02
N THR A 247 32.84 8.34 0.02
CA THR A 247 31.91 8.51 -1.12
C THR A 247 30.45 8.46 -0.68
N ASP A 248 30.10 7.59 0.27
CA ASP A 248 28.73 7.54 0.78
C ASP A 248 28.34 8.87 1.44
N VAL A 249 29.21 9.42 2.28
CA VAL A 249 28.96 10.67 3.02
C VAL A 249 28.98 11.90 2.11
N HIS A 250 29.96 12.01 1.22
CA HIS A 250 30.16 13.21 0.39
C HIS A 250 29.43 13.18 -0.95
N VAL A 251 28.92 12.03 -1.39
CA VAL A 251 28.17 11.92 -2.66
C VAL A 251 26.76 11.41 -2.41
N LYS A 252 26.59 10.19 -1.86
CA LYS A 252 25.26 9.57 -1.76
C LYS A 252 24.30 10.36 -0.88
N VAL A 253 24.76 10.97 0.21
CA VAL A 253 23.92 11.85 1.05
C VAL A 253 23.33 12.99 0.22
N TRP A 254 24.16 13.69 -0.58
CA TRP A 254 23.70 14.79 -1.41
C TRP A 254 22.79 14.32 -2.55
N THR A 255 23.08 13.18 -3.17
CA THR A 255 22.20 12.55 -4.16
C THR A 255 20.82 12.25 -3.58
N TYR A 256 20.75 11.65 -2.38
CA TYR A 256 19.48 11.39 -1.74
C TYR A 256 18.75 12.67 -1.33
N ARG A 257 19.45 13.71 -0.85
CA ARG A 257 18.85 15.02 -0.57
C ARG A 257 18.24 15.66 -1.82
N ALA A 258 18.94 15.61 -2.95
CA ALA A 258 18.41 16.09 -4.22
C ALA A 258 17.15 15.31 -4.64
N LEU A 259 17.18 13.97 -4.54
CA LEU A 259 16.02 13.12 -4.84
C LEU A 259 14.82 13.41 -3.93
N ILE A 260 15.04 13.72 -2.65
CA ILE A 260 13.97 14.13 -1.73
C ILE A 260 13.31 15.41 -2.24
N VAL A 261 14.10 16.45 -2.55
CA VAL A 261 13.58 17.74 -3.01
C VAL A 261 12.83 17.59 -4.34
N ILE A 262 13.40 16.89 -5.31
CA ILE A 262 12.77 16.64 -6.61
C ILE A 262 11.47 15.86 -6.44
N SER A 263 11.47 14.80 -5.64
CA SER A 263 10.27 14.01 -5.37
C SER A 263 9.20 14.84 -4.66
N ALA A 264 9.56 15.64 -3.66
CA ALA A 264 8.63 16.50 -2.95
C ALA A 264 8.01 17.56 -3.88
N ALA A 265 8.82 18.19 -4.74
CA ALA A 265 8.35 19.14 -5.74
C ALA A 265 7.39 18.46 -6.74
N PHE A 266 7.74 17.28 -7.24
CA PHE A 266 6.89 16.52 -8.15
C PHE A 266 5.56 16.09 -7.51
N ALA A 267 5.59 15.62 -6.26
CA ALA A 267 4.38 15.34 -5.50
C ALA A 267 3.50 16.60 -5.33
N GLY A 268 4.12 17.75 -5.04
CA GLY A 268 3.43 19.05 -4.97
C GLY A 268 2.72 19.40 -6.27
N LEU A 269 3.38 19.21 -7.42
CA LEU A 269 2.78 19.41 -8.75
C LEU A 269 1.60 18.46 -9.01
N LEU A 270 1.73 17.19 -8.62
CA LEU A 270 0.66 16.20 -8.76
C LEU A 270 -0.57 16.57 -7.92
N PHE A 271 -0.37 17.01 -6.67
CA PHE A 271 -1.47 17.49 -5.83
C PHE A 271 -2.09 18.76 -6.38
N TYR A 272 -1.29 19.74 -6.80
CA TYR A 272 -1.80 20.96 -7.42
C TYR A 272 -2.67 20.66 -8.64
N ASN A 273 -2.21 19.76 -9.52
CA ASN A 273 -2.98 19.34 -10.69
C ASN A 273 -4.26 18.57 -10.31
N ALA A 274 -4.22 17.75 -9.24
CA ALA A 274 -5.37 17.02 -8.76
C ALA A 274 -6.50 17.93 -8.24
N PHE A 275 -6.17 19.08 -7.65
CA PHE A 275 -7.15 20.03 -7.11
C PHE A 275 -7.53 21.16 -8.08
N ARG A 276 -6.86 21.28 -9.24
CA ARG A 276 -7.19 22.33 -10.22
C ARG A 276 -8.62 22.13 -10.75
N PRO A 277 -9.47 23.18 -10.77
CA PRO A 277 -10.75 23.13 -11.45
C PRO A 277 -10.54 22.85 -12.94
N ALA A 278 -11.39 22.01 -13.55
CA ALA A 278 -11.36 21.84 -14.99
C ALA A 278 -11.59 23.21 -15.63
N VAL A 279 -10.60 23.75 -16.33
CA VAL A 279 -10.80 24.95 -17.14
C VAL A 279 -11.77 24.53 -18.22
N SER A 280 -12.99 25.05 -18.15
CA SER A 280 -13.98 24.96 -19.21
C SER A 280 -13.35 25.56 -20.47
N GLY A 281 -12.76 24.73 -21.31
CA GLY A 281 -12.37 25.12 -22.65
C GLY A 281 -13.64 25.36 -23.44
N SER A 282 -14.09 26.61 -23.48
CA SER A 282 -15.01 27.10 -24.49
C SER A 282 -14.28 27.09 -25.83
N HIS A 283 -14.50 26.05 -26.62
CA HIS A 283 -14.29 26.06 -28.07
C HIS A 283 -15.55 25.53 -28.73
#